data_AF-D6TFL4-F1
#
_entry.id   AF-D6TFL4-F1
#
_cell.length_a   1.000
_cell.length_b   1.000
_cell.length_c   1.000
_cell.angle_alpha   90.00
_cell.angle_beta   90.00
_cell.angle_gamma   90.00
#
_symmetry.space_group_name_H-M   'P 1'
#
loop_
_entity.id
_entity.type
_entity.pdbx_description
1 polymer ?
#
loop_
_entity_poly.entity_id
_entity_poly.type
_entity_poly.pdbx_seq_one_letter_code
_entity_poly.pdbx_strand_id
1 'polypeptide(L)'
;MRIPVVDTRGIALMPCTPAKARHLLKSGNARPKRNKLGLFYVQLSYEQEPENQSLVAGVDPGSKFEGLSVVGTKDTVLNLMVEAPDHVKGAVETRRTMRRARRQRKWRRPKRFHNRLNRKQRLPPSTRSRWEAKARIIAQLRNILPLTDVVVEDVQAVTRKGKGGTWNGSFSPVQVGKNHLYQLLREMGLTVHLREGWQTKELREQHGLKKTKSKAKQSFESHAVDSWVLAASISGAEHPTCTRLWYMVPAVLHRRQLHRLQASEGGGRKPYGGTRSLGVKRGTLVEHKKYGRCTVGGCDRKRNTISLHEYRTNTRLTQAAKVEACRIFTWVAWRSWLIRGTHTSSKGKGSHPS
;
A
#
# COMPACT_ATOMS: atom_id res chain seq x y z
N MET A 1 -15.44 0.48 -12.51
CA MET A 1 -14.25 -0.15 -11.92
C MET A 1 -14.29 -1.62 -12.29
N ARG A 2 -13.23 -2.09 -12.96
CA ARG A 2 -13.17 -3.45 -13.51
C ARG A 2 -12.72 -4.44 -12.43
N ILE A 3 -13.05 -5.71 -12.61
CA ILE A 3 -12.66 -6.79 -11.69
C ILE A 3 -11.49 -7.55 -12.33
N PRO A 4 -10.32 -7.59 -11.68
CA PRO A 4 -9.19 -8.38 -12.16
C PRO A 4 -9.56 -9.86 -12.26
N VAL A 5 -9.06 -10.52 -13.30
CA VAL A 5 -9.32 -11.94 -13.59
C VAL A 5 -7.99 -12.64 -13.71
N VAL A 6 -7.89 -13.82 -13.09
CA VAL A 6 -6.69 -14.65 -13.14
C VAL A 6 -7.12 -16.07 -13.53
N ASP A 7 -6.28 -16.71 -14.32
CA ASP A 7 -6.45 -18.09 -14.73
C ASP A 7 -6.23 -19.08 -13.55
N THR A 8 -6.63 -20.35 -13.71
CA THR A 8 -6.30 -21.44 -12.79
C THR A 8 -4.78 -21.58 -12.60
N ARG A 9 -3.99 -21.39 -13.68
CA ARG A 9 -2.52 -21.34 -13.68
C ARG A 9 -1.91 -20.16 -12.91
N GLY A 10 -2.72 -19.15 -12.57
CA GLY A 10 -2.24 -17.92 -11.93
C GLY A 10 -1.78 -16.82 -12.91
N ILE A 11 -2.04 -17.00 -14.21
CA ILE A 11 -1.74 -16.02 -15.25
C ILE A 11 -2.80 -14.91 -15.24
N ALA A 12 -2.38 -13.65 -15.29
CA ALA A 12 -3.29 -12.51 -15.29
C ALA A 12 -3.97 -12.35 -16.67
N LEU A 13 -5.28 -12.15 -16.66
CA LEU A 13 -6.11 -11.95 -17.85
C LEU A 13 -6.73 -10.53 -17.82
N MET A 14 -7.32 -10.13 -18.94
CA MET A 14 -8.03 -8.85 -19.03
C MET A 14 -9.13 -8.74 -17.96
N PRO A 15 -9.21 -7.59 -17.26
CA PRO A 15 -10.20 -7.40 -16.22
C PRO A 15 -11.60 -7.27 -16.81
N CYS A 16 -12.59 -7.83 -16.13
CA CYS A 16 -13.98 -7.89 -16.62
C CYS A 16 -14.90 -6.87 -15.92
N THR A 17 -16.14 -6.74 -16.42
CA THR A 17 -17.17 -5.96 -15.72
C THR A 17 -17.61 -6.67 -14.43
N PRO A 18 -18.06 -5.91 -13.41
CA PRO A 18 -18.67 -6.51 -12.22
C PRO A 18 -19.87 -7.43 -12.53
N ALA A 19 -20.62 -7.17 -13.61
CA ALA A 19 -21.70 -8.03 -14.06
C ALA A 19 -21.17 -9.39 -14.52
N LYS A 20 -20.19 -9.42 -15.43
CA LYS A 20 -19.55 -10.65 -15.89
C LYS A 20 -18.93 -11.44 -14.73
N ALA A 21 -18.24 -10.76 -13.80
CA ALA A 21 -17.70 -11.41 -12.61
C ALA A 21 -18.78 -12.08 -11.75
N ARG A 22 -19.97 -11.47 -11.59
CA ARG A 22 -21.09 -12.09 -10.86
C ARG A 22 -21.63 -13.32 -11.58
N HIS A 23 -21.75 -13.28 -12.91
CA HIS A 23 -22.20 -14.45 -13.69
C HIS A 23 -21.23 -15.61 -13.53
N LEU A 24 -19.92 -15.37 -13.67
CA LEU A 24 -18.87 -16.39 -13.48
C LEU A 24 -18.89 -17.02 -12.09
N LEU A 25 -19.12 -16.21 -11.05
CA LEU A 25 -19.21 -16.71 -9.67
C LEU A 25 -20.49 -17.52 -9.43
N LYS A 26 -21.63 -17.10 -10.01
CA LYS A 26 -22.91 -17.81 -9.89
C LYS A 26 -22.91 -19.13 -10.65
N SER A 27 -22.27 -19.17 -11.82
CA SER A 27 -22.16 -20.40 -12.63
C SER A 27 -21.13 -21.40 -12.10
N GLY A 28 -20.39 -21.08 -11.03
CA GLY A 28 -19.34 -21.94 -10.49
C GLY A 28 -18.02 -21.94 -11.27
N ASN A 29 -17.93 -21.16 -12.35
CA ASN A 29 -16.77 -21.09 -13.24
C ASN A 29 -15.60 -20.25 -12.69
N ALA A 30 -15.80 -19.59 -11.56
CA ALA A 30 -14.76 -18.81 -10.90
C ALA A 30 -14.86 -18.86 -9.37
N ARG A 31 -13.72 -18.65 -8.71
CA ARG A 31 -13.59 -18.58 -7.26
C ARG A 31 -13.20 -17.16 -6.81
N PRO A 32 -13.82 -16.62 -5.76
CA PRO A 32 -13.45 -15.31 -5.22
C PRO A 32 -12.10 -15.39 -4.50
N LYS A 33 -11.15 -14.51 -4.85
CA LYS A 33 -9.86 -14.40 -4.16
C LYS A 33 -9.50 -12.96 -3.82
N ARG A 34 -8.50 -12.81 -2.94
CA ARG A 34 -7.92 -11.51 -2.58
C ARG A 34 -6.40 -11.59 -2.58
N ASN A 35 -5.76 -10.55 -3.12
CA ASN A 35 -4.31 -10.43 -3.09
C ASN A 35 -3.84 -9.79 -1.76
N LYS A 36 -2.52 -9.62 -1.60
CA LYS A 36 -1.94 -9.01 -0.38
C LYS A 36 -2.27 -7.51 -0.26
N LEU A 37 -2.73 -6.87 -1.33
CA LEU A 37 -3.24 -5.49 -1.29
C LEU A 37 -4.66 -5.41 -0.75
N GLY A 38 -5.31 -6.56 -0.49
CA GLY A 38 -6.71 -6.64 -0.10
C GLY A 38 -7.67 -6.43 -1.28
N LEU A 39 -7.17 -6.33 -2.52
CA LEU A 39 -8.02 -6.18 -3.71
C LEU A 39 -8.71 -7.51 -4.02
N PHE A 40 -9.98 -7.41 -4.40
CA PHE A 40 -10.78 -8.56 -4.84
C PHE A 40 -10.49 -8.85 -6.32
N TYR A 41 -10.32 -10.13 -6.63
CA TYR A 41 -10.22 -10.62 -8.00
C TYR A 41 -10.92 -11.98 -8.09
N VAL A 42 -11.25 -12.39 -9.32
CA VAL A 42 -11.82 -13.70 -9.59
C VAL A 42 -10.75 -14.60 -10.20
N GLN A 43 -10.67 -15.83 -9.72
CA GLN A 43 -9.84 -16.86 -10.34
C GLN A 43 -10.73 -17.84 -11.09
N LEU A 44 -10.48 -18.04 -12.38
CA LEU A 44 -11.21 -19.02 -13.19
C LEU A 44 -10.92 -20.45 -12.71
N SER A 45 -11.86 -21.36 -12.94
CA SER A 45 -11.71 -22.80 -12.67
C SER A 45 -11.13 -23.58 -13.84
N TYR A 46 -10.93 -22.93 -14.99
CA TYR A 46 -10.46 -23.51 -16.25
C TYR A 46 -9.34 -22.64 -16.82
N GLU A 47 -8.54 -23.23 -17.71
CA GLU A 47 -7.46 -22.54 -18.41
C GLU A 47 -7.99 -21.65 -19.52
N GLN A 48 -7.45 -20.43 -19.60
CA GLN A 48 -7.78 -19.50 -20.67
C GLN A 48 -6.51 -18.85 -21.21
N GLU A 49 -6.41 -18.83 -22.54
CA GLU A 49 -5.30 -18.17 -23.20
C GLU A 49 -5.41 -16.64 -23.07
N PRO A 50 -4.29 -15.95 -22.75
CA PRO A 50 -4.30 -14.53 -22.46
C PRO A 50 -4.40 -13.68 -23.73
N GLU A 51 -5.60 -13.25 -24.09
CA GLU A 51 -5.83 -12.20 -25.09
C GLU A 51 -5.78 -10.82 -24.41
N ASN A 52 -4.58 -10.37 -24.07
CA ASN A 52 -4.38 -9.18 -23.23
C ASN A 52 -4.03 -7.94 -24.05
N GLN A 53 -4.80 -6.87 -23.82
CA GLN A 53 -4.43 -5.52 -24.27
C GLN A 53 -3.44 -4.89 -23.29
N SER A 54 -2.66 -3.92 -23.76
CA SER A 54 -1.74 -3.18 -22.89
C SER A 54 -2.51 -2.45 -21.78
N LEU A 55 -2.06 -2.66 -20.54
CA LEU A 55 -2.48 -1.88 -19.38
C LEU A 55 -1.29 -1.11 -18.82
N VAL A 56 -1.51 0.18 -18.62
CA VAL A 56 -0.51 1.12 -18.14
C VAL A 56 -0.82 1.49 -16.70
N ALA A 57 0.18 1.45 -15.82
CA ALA A 57 0.07 1.97 -14.47
C ALA A 57 0.72 3.35 -14.34
N GLY A 58 -0.03 4.36 -13.94
CA GLY A 58 0.51 5.67 -13.60
C GLY A 58 0.76 5.79 -12.10
N VAL A 59 1.91 6.35 -11.72
CA VAL A 59 2.34 6.52 -10.34
C VAL A 59 2.65 7.99 -10.08
N ASP A 60 1.84 8.62 -9.22
CA ASP A 60 2.06 9.97 -8.70
C ASP A 60 2.65 9.88 -7.27
N PRO A 61 3.98 10.08 -7.12
CA PRO A 61 4.66 9.94 -5.86
C PRO A 61 4.43 11.15 -4.93
N GLY A 62 3.62 10.97 -3.90
CA GLY A 62 3.34 12.01 -2.90
C GLY A 62 4.05 11.81 -1.56
N SER A 63 4.00 12.83 -0.68
CA SER A 63 4.69 12.82 0.62
C SER A 63 3.91 12.06 1.71
N LYS A 64 2.58 12.14 1.74
CA LYS A 64 1.71 11.41 2.68
C LYS A 64 0.89 10.33 2.01
N PHE A 65 0.35 10.66 0.84
CA PHE A 65 -0.47 9.78 0.04
C PHE A 65 0.17 9.62 -1.34
N GLU A 66 0.08 8.42 -1.87
CA GLU A 66 0.58 8.05 -3.20
C GLU A 66 -0.65 7.80 -4.09
N GLY A 67 -0.65 8.41 -5.28
CA GLY A 67 -1.65 8.18 -6.31
C GLY A 67 -1.20 7.07 -7.24
N LEU A 68 -2.07 6.09 -7.50
CA LEU A 68 -1.79 5.07 -8.50
C LEU A 68 -3.05 4.73 -9.27
N SER A 69 -2.98 4.77 -10.59
CA SER A 69 -4.08 4.40 -11.48
C SER A 69 -3.62 3.36 -12.49
N VAL A 70 -4.49 2.41 -12.82
CA VAL A 70 -4.28 1.46 -13.93
C VAL A 70 -5.31 1.75 -15.00
N VAL A 71 -4.82 2.02 -16.21
CA VAL A 71 -5.62 2.51 -17.34
C VAL A 71 -5.25 1.70 -18.58
N GLY A 72 -6.26 1.21 -19.29
CA GLY A 72 -6.12 0.71 -20.66
C GLY A 72 -6.74 1.70 -21.64
N THR A 73 -6.62 1.45 -22.94
CA THR A 73 -7.10 2.37 -24.00
C THR A 73 -8.58 2.73 -23.86
N LYS A 74 -9.44 1.76 -23.53
CA LYS A 74 -10.90 1.97 -23.45
C LYS A 74 -11.42 2.17 -22.02
N ASP A 75 -10.65 1.80 -21.01
CA ASP A 75 -11.19 1.61 -19.65
C ASP A 75 -10.22 2.03 -18.54
N THR A 76 -10.76 2.77 -17.56
CA THR A 76 -10.11 2.93 -16.26
C THR A 76 -10.35 1.69 -15.40
N VAL A 77 -9.31 0.88 -15.24
CA VAL A 77 -9.37 -0.39 -14.51
C VAL A 77 -9.50 -0.15 -13.01
N LEU A 78 -8.57 0.64 -12.44
CA LEU A 78 -8.41 0.79 -10.99
C LEU A 78 -7.80 2.15 -10.65
N ASN A 79 -8.29 2.78 -9.58
CA ASN A 79 -7.67 3.96 -8.97
C ASN A 79 -7.41 3.69 -7.49
N LEU A 80 -6.21 4.00 -7.02
CA LEU A 80 -5.72 3.76 -5.66
C LEU A 80 -5.22 5.07 -5.04
N MET A 81 -5.59 5.26 -3.77
CA MET A 81 -4.98 6.23 -2.87
C MET A 81 -4.32 5.43 -1.74
N VAL A 82 -3.00 5.56 -1.62
CA VAL A 82 -2.22 4.73 -0.71
C VAL A 82 -1.51 5.59 0.32
N GLU A 83 -1.63 5.27 1.61
CA GLU A 83 -0.82 5.89 2.66
C GLU A 83 0.65 5.47 2.53
N ALA A 84 1.54 6.46 2.50
CA ALA A 84 2.98 6.22 2.47
C ALA A 84 3.47 5.71 3.84
N PRO A 85 4.40 4.74 3.89
CA PRO A 85 4.94 4.27 5.16
C PRO A 85 5.81 5.36 5.82
N ASP A 86 5.37 5.83 6.98
CA ASP A 86 6.00 6.93 7.74
C ASP A 86 6.69 6.46 9.04
N HIS A 87 6.21 5.36 9.63
CA HIS A 87 6.69 4.80 10.91
C HIS A 87 8.19 4.42 10.93
N VAL A 88 8.82 4.25 9.76
CA VAL A 88 10.22 3.79 9.64
C VAL A 88 11.20 4.79 10.24
N LYS A 89 10.94 6.10 10.10
CA LYS A 89 11.79 7.15 10.67
C LYS A 89 11.86 7.00 12.20
N GLY A 90 10.70 6.96 12.84
CA GLY A 90 10.60 6.76 14.30
C GLY A 90 11.23 5.44 14.74
N ALA A 91 11.00 4.34 14.01
CA ALA A 91 11.61 3.05 14.35
C ALA A 91 13.15 3.04 14.27
N VAL A 92 13.74 3.76 13.30
CA VAL A 92 15.20 3.91 13.17
C VAL A 92 15.74 4.80 14.29
N GLU A 93 15.03 5.87 14.63
CA GLU A 93 15.38 6.78 15.71
C GLU A 93 15.35 6.07 17.07
N THR A 94 14.27 5.37 17.41
CA THR A 94 14.17 4.56 18.63
C THR A 94 15.34 3.57 18.70
N ARG A 95 15.63 2.85 17.61
CA ARG A 95 16.77 1.92 17.55
C ARG A 95 18.11 2.63 17.81
N ARG A 96 18.31 3.81 17.24
CA ARG A 96 19.53 4.62 17.43
C ARG A 96 19.68 5.04 18.90
N THR A 97 18.62 5.55 19.50
CA THR A 97 18.58 5.98 20.90
C THR A 97 18.87 4.82 21.85
N MET A 98 18.23 3.67 21.65
CA MET A 98 18.47 2.47 22.48
C MET A 98 19.91 1.97 22.38
N ARG A 99 20.48 1.99 21.17
CA ARG A 99 21.90 1.68 20.97
C ARG A 99 22.82 2.70 21.63
N ARG A 100 22.43 3.96 21.74
CA ARG A 100 23.19 5.00 22.46
C ARG A 100 23.12 4.78 23.97
N ALA A 101 21.93 4.59 24.54
CA ALA A 101 21.74 4.35 25.96
C ALA A 101 22.50 3.10 26.46
N ARG A 102 22.47 1.99 25.70
CA ARG A 102 23.26 0.79 26.01
C ARG A 102 24.77 1.05 25.98
N ARG A 103 25.24 1.99 25.15
CA ARG A 103 26.66 2.35 25.08
C ARG A 103 27.10 3.17 26.28
N GLN A 104 26.28 4.12 26.71
CA GLN A 104 26.58 4.95 27.88
C GLN A 104 26.69 4.13 29.17
N ARG A 105 25.93 3.03 29.28
CA ARG A 105 26.04 2.10 30.41
C ARG A 105 27.28 1.20 30.41
N LYS A 106 28.15 1.26 29.39
CA LYS A 106 29.37 0.45 29.32
C LYS A 106 30.56 1.32 29.68
N TRP A 107 31.19 1.05 30.83
CA TRP A 107 32.40 1.75 31.28
C TRP A 107 33.55 1.64 30.28
N ARG A 108 33.83 0.43 29.79
CA ARG A 108 34.88 0.18 28.78
C ARG A 108 34.24 -0.31 27.49
N ARG A 109 34.40 0.43 26.39
CA ARG A 109 33.88 0.08 25.07
C ARG A 109 34.97 0.21 24.00
N PRO A 110 35.27 -0.84 23.24
CA PRO A 110 36.21 -0.74 22.13
C PRO A 110 35.68 0.19 21.03
N LYS A 111 36.60 0.94 20.42
CA LYS A 111 36.36 1.77 19.24
C LYS A 111 35.88 0.88 18.09
N ARG A 112 34.94 1.38 17.29
CA ARG A 112 34.41 0.66 16.11
C ARG A 112 34.31 1.58 14.91
N PHE A 113 35.44 2.19 14.53
CA PHE A 113 35.50 3.12 13.41
C PHE A 113 35.19 2.48 12.07
N HIS A 114 35.63 1.23 11.85
CA HIS A 114 35.39 0.49 10.61
C HIS A 114 33.89 0.25 10.31
N ASN A 115 33.01 0.35 11.32
CA ASN A 115 31.56 0.22 11.15
C ASN A 115 30.86 1.54 10.81
N ARG A 116 31.61 2.63 10.61
CA ARG A 116 31.03 3.91 10.17
C ARG A 116 30.68 3.79 8.69
N LEU A 117 29.45 4.18 8.36
CA LEU A 117 28.95 4.22 6.98
C LEU A 117 29.40 5.49 6.25
N ASN A 118 30.55 6.07 6.65
CA ASN A 118 31.05 7.29 6.03
C ASN A 118 31.45 6.98 4.57
N ARG A 119 31.13 7.88 3.64
CA ARG A 119 31.42 7.77 2.20
C ARG A 119 30.82 6.56 1.46
N LYS A 120 29.90 5.79 2.07
CA LYS A 120 29.16 4.73 1.35
C LYS A 120 27.88 5.29 0.73
N GLN A 121 27.73 5.19 -0.58
CA GLN A 121 26.46 5.49 -1.24
C GLN A 121 25.39 4.52 -0.76
N ARG A 122 24.29 5.04 -0.20
CA ARG A 122 23.20 4.21 0.31
C ARG A 122 21.92 5.02 0.45
N LEU A 123 20.80 4.35 0.17
CA LEU A 123 19.48 4.85 0.52
C LEU A 123 19.18 4.78 2.03
N PRO A 124 18.76 5.90 2.65
CA PRO A 124 18.25 5.89 4.01
C PRO A 124 17.09 4.89 4.14
N PRO A 125 16.99 4.13 5.26
CA PRO A 125 15.96 3.10 5.42
C PRO A 125 14.53 3.62 5.24
N SER A 126 14.25 4.84 5.69
CA SER A 126 12.94 5.50 5.53
C SER A 126 12.63 5.74 4.05
N THR A 127 13.57 6.32 3.31
CA THR A 127 13.45 6.58 1.87
C THR A 127 13.27 5.28 1.10
N ARG A 128 14.13 4.29 1.36
CA ARG A 128 14.05 2.95 0.75
C ARG A 128 12.68 2.31 0.99
N SER A 129 12.17 2.33 2.23
CA SER A 129 10.87 1.75 2.55
C SER A 129 9.69 2.39 1.80
N ARG A 130 9.77 3.70 1.52
CA ARG A 130 8.72 4.42 0.77
C ARG A 130 8.72 4.05 -0.71
N TRP A 131 9.89 4.00 -1.34
CA TRP A 131 10.01 3.62 -2.75
C TRP A 131 9.73 2.12 -2.97
N GLU A 132 10.24 1.25 -2.11
CA GLU A 132 9.92 -0.19 -2.15
C GLU A 132 8.45 -0.49 -1.84
N ALA A 133 7.73 0.39 -1.13
CA ALA A 133 6.28 0.21 -0.96
C ALA A 133 5.54 0.38 -2.29
N LYS A 134 5.92 1.36 -3.11
CA LYS A 134 5.36 1.57 -4.45
C LYS A 134 5.63 0.37 -5.37
N ALA A 135 6.89 -0.06 -5.43
CA ALA A 135 7.29 -1.23 -6.21
C ALA A 135 6.51 -2.49 -5.78
N ARG A 136 6.30 -2.69 -4.47
CA ARG A 136 5.49 -3.82 -3.97
C ARG A 136 4.02 -3.75 -4.38
N ILE A 137 3.45 -2.55 -4.49
CA ILE A 137 2.07 -2.39 -4.97
C ILE A 137 1.98 -2.80 -6.44
N ILE A 138 2.87 -2.28 -7.28
CA ILE A 138 2.96 -2.65 -8.70
C ILE A 138 3.18 -4.16 -8.86
N ALA A 139 4.11 -4.76 -8.11
CA ALA A 139 4.35 -6.20 -8.13
C ALA A 139 3.08 -7.01 -7.78
N GLN A 140 2.29 -6.56 -6.80
CA GLN A 140 1.05 -7.24 -6.44
C GLN A 140 -0.09 -6.98 -7.43
N LEU A 141 -0.06 -5.88 -8.18
CA LEU A 141 -1.00 -5.62 -9.28
C LEU A 141 -0.66 -6.47 -10.50
N ARG A 142 0.62 -6.63 -10.86
CA ARG A 142 1.07 -7.50 -11.95
C ARG A 142 0.63 -8.96 -11.79
N ASN A 143 0.50 -9.43 -10.55
CA ASN A 143 0.00 -10.77 -10.27
C ASN A 143 -1.49 -10.98 -10.60
N ILE A 144 -2.26 -9.90 -10.83
CA ILE A 144 -3.70 -9.96 -11.08
C ILE A 144 -4.14 -9.18 -12.32
N LEU A 145 -3.26 -8.36 -12.90
CA LEU A 145 -3.51 -7.53 -14.08
C LEU A 145 -2.32 -7.65 -15.05
N PRO A 146 -2.58 -7.76 -16.37
CA PRO A 146 -1.54 -7.83 -17.39
C PRO A 146 -0.92 -6.45 -17.65
N LEU A 147 -0.12 -5.96 -16.70
CA LEU A 147 0.59 -4.68 -16.82
C LEU A 147 1.78 -4.80 -17.76
N THR A 148 1.89 -3.88 -18.71
CA THR A 148 3.03 -3.79 -19.66
C THR A 148 3.92 -2.59 -19.33
N ASP A 149 3.31 -1.44 -19.02
CA ASP A 149 3.99 -0.16 -18.88
C ASP A 149 3.70 0.50 -17.54
N VAL A 150 4.67 1.28 -17.05
CA VAL A 150 4.51 2.13 -15.88
C VAL A 150 5.01 3.53 -16.18
N VAL A 151 4.18 4.53 -15.90
CA VAL A 151 4.53 5.94 -16.02
C VAL A 151 4.72 6.52 -14.63
N VAL A 152 5.88 7.13 -14.37
CA VAL A 152 6.19 7.75 -13.07
C VAL A 152 6.46 9.23 -13.25
N GLU A 153 5.87 10.07 -12.40
CA GLU A 153 6.20 11.49 -12.37
C GLU A 153 7.64 11.70 -11.86
N ASP A 154 8.45 12.37 -12.68
CA ASP A 154 9.80 12.78 -12.35
C ASP A 154 9.84 14.24 -11.88
N VAL A 155 9.82 14.40 -10.56
CA VAL A 155 10.27 15.62 -9.88
C VAL A 155 11.79 15.84 -10.02
N GLN A 156 12.26 16.53 -11.07
CA GLN A 156 13.63 17.05 -11.07
C GLN A 156 13.74 18.19 -10.05
N ALA A 157 14.46 17.95 -8.96
CA ALA A 157 14.74 19.02 -8.01
C ALA A 157 15.92 19.86 -8.52
N VAL A 158 15.64 21.08 -8.96
CA VAL A 158 16.69 22.01 -9.39
C VAL A 158 17.52 22.44 -8.18
N THR A 159 18.80 22.10 -8.20
CA THR A 159 19.80 22.59 -7.24
C THR A 159 19.90 24.11 -7.39
N ARG A 160 19.56 24.87 -6.35
CA ARG A 160 19.67 26.35 -6.39
C ARG A 160 21.07 26.77 -5.92
N LYS A 161 21.80 27.52 -6.76
CA LYS A 161 23.05 28.20 -6.35
C LYS A 161 22.75 29.14 -5.17
N GLY A 162 23.62 29.15 -4.15
CA GLY A 162 23.53 30.07 -3.00
C GLY A 162 22.74 29.60 -1.76
N LYS A 163 21.94 28.51 -1.84
CA LYS A 163 21.29 27.93 -0.65
C LYS A 163 22.09 26.76 -0.09
N GLY A 164 23.00 27.07 0.83
CA GLY A 164 24.00 26.14 1.39
C GLY A 164 23.44 24.87 2.06
N GLY A 165 24.21 23.79 1.93
CA GLY A 165 24.27 22.64 2.84
C GLY A 165 23.07 21.70 2.89
N THR A 166 21.99 22.12 3.56
CA THR A 166 20.86 21.24 3.93
C THR A 166 19.85 21.08 2.80
N TRP A 167 19.52 22.16 2.07
CA TRP A 167 18.58 22.14 0.93
C TRP A 167 19.07 21.13 -0.12
N ASN A 168 20.28 21.37 -0.67
CA ASN A 168 20.90 20.53 -1.70
C ASN A 168 21.19 19.09 -1.20
N GLY A 169 21.55 18.91 0.08
CA GLY A 169 21.80 17.59 0.67
C GLY A 169 20.55 16.69 0.81
N SER A 170 19.35 17.28 0.94
CA SER A 170 18.09 16.52 0.99
C SER A 170 17.53 16.07 -0.36
N PHE A 171 18.01 16.60 -1.49
CA PHE A 171 17.54 16.23 -2.83
C PHE A 171 18.20 14.98 -3.39
N SER A 172 19.49 14.76 -3.08
CA SER A 172 20.21 13.54 -3.49
C SER A 172 19.48 12.24 -3.06
N PRO A 173 18.98 12.11 -1.82
CA PRO A 173 18.21 10.93 -1.41
C PRO A 173 16.89 10.71 -2.16
N VAL A 174 16.23 11.78 -2.63
CA VAL A 174 14.97 11.68 -3.39
C VAL A 174 15.27 11.15 -4.78
N GLN A 175 16.27 11.71 -5.46
CA GLN A 175 16.69 11.28 -6.80
C GLN A 175 17.22 9.84 -6.79
N VAL A 176 18.11 9.51 -5.85
CA VAL A 176 18.61 8.12 -5.69
C VAL A 176 17.45 7.17 -5.36
N GLY A 177 16.45 7.64 -4.62
CA GLY A 177 15.27 6.84 -4.27
C GLY A 177 14.37 6.52 -5.47
N LYS A 178 14.23 7.46 -6.40
CA LYS A 178 13.54 7.25 -7.67
C LYS A 178 14.29 6.32 -8.60
N ASN A 179 15.59 6.50 -8.74
CA ASN A 179 16.42 5.59 -9.55
C ASN A 179 16.28 4.15 -9.05
N HIS A 180 16.22 3.96 -7.73
CA HIS A 180 15.93 2.66 -7.12
C HIS A 180 14.52 2.14 -7.45
N LEU A 181 13.50 2.99 -7.49
CA LEU A 181 12.18 2.59 -7.97
C LEU A 181 12.21 2.19 -9.46
N TYR A 182 12.83 3.01 -10.32
CA TYR A 182 12.90 2.75 -11.76
C TYR A 182 13.62 1.43 -12.04
N GLN A 183 14.72 1.16 -11.33
CA GLN A 183 15.41 -0.12 -11.40
C GLN A 183 14.50 -1.28 -11.00
N LEU A 184 13.81 -1.20 -9.86
CA LEU A 184 12.91 -2.26 -9.41
C LEU A 184 11.77 -2.51 -10.41
N LEU A 185 11.25 -1.48 -11.07
CA LEU A 185 10.18 -1.61 -12.07
C LEU A 185 10.69 -2.28 -13.36
N ARG A 186 11.90 -1.91 -13.81
CA ARG A 186 12.54 -2.55 -14.98
C ARG A 186 12.90 -4.00 -14.70
N GLU A 187 13.39 -4.32 -13.50
CA GLU A 187 13.64 -5.71 -13.06
C GLU A 187 12.35 -6.55 -13.01
N MET A 188 11.18 -5.93 -12.89
CA MET A 188 9.89 -6.61 -13.01
C MET A 188 9.48 -6.87 -14.47
N GLY A 189 10.26 -6.43 -15.46
CA GLY A 189 9.97 -6.56 -16.88
C GLY A 189 8.97 -5.53 -17.42
N LEU A 190 8.82 -4.39 -16.74
CA LEU A 190 7.90 -3.32 -17.14
C LEU A 190 8.66 -2.23 -17.90
N THR A 191 8.05 -1.71 -18.95
CA THR A 191 8.55 -0.52 -19.64
C THR A 191 8.28 0.71 -18.78
N VAL A 192 9.34 1.43 -18.41
CA VAL A 192 9.24 2.59 -17.51
C VAL A 192 9.34 3.89 -18.30
N HIS A 193 8.26 4.66 -18.29
CA HIS A 193 8.18 6.01 -18.87
C HIS A 193 8.26 7.05 -17.78
N LEU A 194 8.98 8.14 -18.04
CA LEU A 194 9.16 9.25 -17.10
C LEU A 194 8.48 10.49 -17.67
N ARG A 195 7.76 11.23 -16.83
CA ARG A 195 7.11 12.50 -17.22
C ARG A 195 7.39 13.56 -16.18
N GLU A 196 7.69 14.78 -16.62
CA GLU A 196 7.98 15.89 -15.72
C GLU A 196 6.68 16.49 -15.16
N GLY A 197 6.77 17.14 -13.99
CA GLY A 197 5.57 17.65 -13.31
C GLY A 197 4.79 18.72 -14.08
N TRP A 198 5.45 19.48 -14.96
CA TRP A 198 4.76 20.43 -15.85
C TRP A 198 3.98 19.71 -16.95
N GLN A 199 4.49 18.59 -17.48
CA GLN A 199 3.79 17.75 -18.46
C GLN A 199 2.53 17.15 -17.84
N THR A 200 2.58 16.71 -16.58
CA THR A 200 1.40 16.23 -15.85
C THR A 200 0.32 17.30 -15.70
N LYS A 201 0.72 18.58 -15.60
CA LYS A 201 -0.22 19.70 -15.54
C LYS A 201 -0.88 19.94 -16.91
N GLU A 202 -0.09 19.98 -17.97
CA GLU A 202 -0.58 20.17 -19.35
C GLU A 202 -1.54 19.04 -19.76
N LEU A 203 -1.15 17.78 -19.52
CA LEU A 203 -1.99 16.62 -19.81
C LEU A 203 -3.33 16.68 -19.01
N ARG A 204 -3.33 17.20 -17.78
CA ARG A 204 -4.57 17.42 -17.02
C ARG A 204 -5.50 18.43 -17.69
N GLU A 205 -4.93 19.51 -18.21
CA GLU A 205 -5.67 20.57 -18.91
C GLU A 205 -6.26 20.03 -20.22
N GLN A 206 -5.49 19.23 -20.98
CA GLN A 206 -5.94 18.55 -22.20
C GLN A 206 -7.15 17.62 -21.95
N HIS A 207 -7.14 16.85 -20.87
CA HIS A 207 -8.26 15.99 -20.50
C HIS A 207 -9.40 16.71 -19.74
N GLY A 208 -9.31 18.03 -19.53
CA GLY A 208 -10.33 18.81 -18.81
C GLY A 208 -10.49 18.46 -17.33
N LEU A 209 -9.50 17.79 -16.72
CA LEU A 209 -9.59 17.28 -15.35
C LEU A 209 -9.07 18.31 -14.32
N LYS A 210 -9.96 18.74 -13.41
CA LYS A 210 -9.62 19.70 -12.34
C LYS A 210 -9.05 19.00 -11.10
N LYS A 211 -7.86 19.43 -10.66
CA LYS A 211 -7.27 18.99 -9.40
C LYS A 211 -7.82 19.78 -8.21
N THR A 212 -8.28 19.08 -7.18
CA THR A 212 -8.79 19.72 -5.96
C THR A 212 -7.64 20.19 -5.07
N LYS A 213 -7.73 21.39 -4.49
CA LYS A 213 -6.71 21.93 -3.57
C LYS A 213 -6.66 21.21 -2.21
N SER A 214 -7.74 20.53 -1.82
CA SER A 214 -7.82 19.76 -0.56
C SER A 214 -7.08 18.43 -0.67
N LYS A 215 -5.91 18.37 -0.04
CA LYS A 215 -5.03 17.19 0.04
C LYS A 215 -5.51 16.10 1.02
N ALA A 216 -6.61 16.32 1.73
CA ALA A 216 -7.16 15.36 2.69
C ALA A 216 -8.44 14.68 2.18
N LYS A 217 -9.07 15.22 1.12
CA LYS A 217 -10.29 14.66 0.56
C LYS A 217 -9.97 13.34 -0.14
N GLN A 218 -10.57 12.26 0.33
CA GLN A 218 -10.45 10.93 -0.28
C GLN A 218 -11.27 10.85 -1.57
N SER A 219 -10.89 11.60 -2.60
CA SER A 219 -11.53 11.61 -3.91
C SER A 219 -10.53 11.49 -5.05
N PHE A 220 -11.04 11.10 -6.22
CA PHE A 220 -10.24 10.92 -7.43
C PHE A 220 -9.48 12.20 -7.79
N GLU A 221 -10.14 13.34 -7.70
CA GLU A 221 -9.63 14.68 -8.06
C GLU A 221 -8.47 15.14 -7.19
N SER A 222 -8.32 14.59 -5.99
CA SER A 222 -7.26 14.95 -5.06
C SER A 222 -6.02 14.07 -5.19
N HIS A 223 -6.20 12.78 -5.48
CA HIS A 223 -5.14 11.78 -5.30
C HIS A 223 -4.92 10.84 -6.47
N ALA A 224 -5.83 10.75 -7.43
CA ALA A 224 -5.73 9.79 -8.54
C ALA A 224 -5.78 10.43 -9.93
N VAL A 225 -6.13 11.72 -10.05
CA VAL A 225 -6.15 12.41 -11.34
C VAL A 225 -4.76 12.46 -11.97
N ASP A 226 -3.73 12.88 -11.23
CA ASP A 226 -2.38 12.95 -11.81
C ASP A 226 -1.88 11.57 -12.23
N SER A 227 -2.08 10.54 -11.39
CA SER A 227 -1.72 9.16 -11.77
C SER A 227 -2.54 8.62 -12.93
N TRP A 228 -3.81 9.00 -13.06
CA TRP A 228 -4.65 8.61 -14.20
C TRP A 228 -4.16 9.24 -15.49
N VAL A 229 -3.89 10.54 -15.47
CA VAL A 229 -3.41 11.30 -16.63
C VAL A 229 -2.05 10.80 -17.11
N LEU A 230 -1.15 10.47 -16.18
CA LEU A 230 0.13 9.83 -16.51
C LEU A 230 -0.08 8.51 -17.26
N ALA A 231 -0.96 7.64 -16.78
CA ALA A 231 -1.26 6.38 -17.45
C ALA A 231 -1.94 6.59 -18.82
N ALA A 232 -2.89 7.52 -18.90
CA ALA A 232 -3.61 7.86 -20.12
C ALA A 232 -2.67 8.35 -21.24
N SER A 233 -1.59 9.06 -20.88
CA SER A 233 -0.59 9.55 -21.84
C SER A 233 0.13 8.47 -22.65
N ILE A 234 0.14 7.22 -22.16
CA ILE A 234 0.70 6.07 -22.87
C ILE A 234 -0.40 5.12 -23.35
N SER A 235 -1.48 4.94 -22.57
CA SER A 235 -2.56 4.03 -22.94
C SER A 235 -3.46 4.56 -24.07
N GLY A 236 -3.43 5.88 -24.33
CA GLY A 236 -4.31 6.55 -25.30
C GLY A 236 -5.75 6.72 -24.83
N ALA A 237 -5.98 6.71 -23.51
CA ALA A 237 -7.34 6.84 -22.97
C ALA A 237 -7.81 8.30 -23.01
N GLU A 238 -8.97 8.57 -23.60
CA GLU A 238 -9.49 9.94 -23.75
C GLU A 238 -10.06 10.52 -22.45
N HIS A 239 -10.82 9.73 -21.70
CA HIS A 239 -11.52 10.18 -20.49
C HIS A 239 -11.65 9.06 -19.45
N PRO A 240 -11.74 9.39 -18.14
CA PRO A 240 -11.82 8.38 -17.10
C PRO A 240 -13.19 7.71 -17.08
N THR A 241 -13.28 6.44 -17.51
CA THR A 241 -14.54 5.66 -17.45
C THR A 241 -14.94 5.28 -16.02
N CYS A 242 -14.06 5.48 -15.04
CA CYS A 242 -14.36 5.28 -13.63
C CYS A 242 -13.53 6.19 -12.71
N THR A 243 -14.21 6.91 -11.83
CA THR A 243 -13.60 7.80 -10.80
C THR A 243 -13.66 7.21 -9.39
N ARG A 244 -14.17 5.98 -9.23
CA ARG A 244 -14.22 5.34 -7.91
C ARG A 244 -12.79 5.09 -7.41
N LEU A 245 -12.57 5.26 -6.10
CA LEU A 245 -11.25 5.24 -5.49
C LEU A 245 -11.14 4.16 -4.41
N TRP A 246 -10.08 3.35 -4.46
CA TRP A 246 -9.71 2.46 -3.36
C TRP A 246 -8.72 3.13 -2.43
N TYR A 247 -9.01 3.09 -1.14
CA TYR A 247 -8.11 3.55 -0.10
C TYR A 247 -7.29 2.38 0.44
N MET A 248 -5.99 2.61 0.67
CA MET A 248 -5.07 1.57 1.14
C MET A 248 -4.16 2.06 2.26
N VAL A 249 -4.08 1.26 3.32
CA VAL A 249 -3.21 1.51 4.48
C VAL A 249 -2.22 0.36 4.67
N PRO A 250 -0.90 0.61 4.64
CA PRO A 250 0.09 -0.43 4.84
C PRO A 250 0.00 -1.00 6.26
N ALA A 251 0.12 -2.31 6.39
CA ALA A 251 0.17 -2.98 7.68
C ALA A 251 1.50 -2.68 8.39
N VAL A 252 1.42 -2.21 9.64
CA VAL A 252 2.60 -1.96 10.47
C VAL A 252 2.86 -3.18 11.35
N LEU A 253 3.93 -3.92 11.04
CA LEU A 253 4.32 -5.10 11.80
C LEU A 253 5.45 -4.78 12.79
N HIS A 254 5.24 -5.14 14.06
CA HIS A 254 6.27 -5.03 15.09
C HIS A 254 7.18 -6.27 15.09
N ARG A 255 8.46 -6.08 14.76
CA ARG A 255 9.47 -7.16 14.87
C ARG A 255 9.67 -7.58 16.33
N ARG A 256 10.02 -8.85 16.54
CA ARG A 256 10.32 -9.40 17.87
C ARG A 256 11.43 -8.58 18.54
N GLN A 257 11.17 -8.19 19.76
CA GLN A 257 12.13 -7.60 20.70
C GLN A 257 12.28 -8.57 21.87
N LEU A 258 13.47 -8.62 22.48
CA LEU A 258 13.72 -9.47 23.65
C LEU A 258 12.73 -9.14 24.77
N HIS A 259 12.57 -7.84 25.05
CA HIS A 259 11.67 -7.32 26.05
C HIS A 259 11.25 -5.88 25.71
N ARG A 260 10.20 -5.36 26.35
CA ARG A 260 9.79 -3.96 26.27
C ARG A 260 10.92 -3.02 26.71
N LEU A 261 10.91 -1.80 26.19
CA LEU A 261 11.95 -0.80 26.48
C LEU A 261 11.81 -0.27 27.90
N GLN A 262 10.57 0.04 28.30
CA GLN A 262 10.21 0.38 29.67
C GLN A 262 9.89 -0.87 30.47
N ALA A 263 10.32 -0.89 31.73
CA ALA A 263 9.89 -1.89 32.70
C ALA A 263 8.42 -1.66 33.08
N SER A 264 7.73 -2.74 33.45
CA SER A 264 6.48 -2.61 34.19
C SER A 264 6.78 -2.24 35.64
N GLU A 265 5.73 -1.89 36.37
CA GLU A 265 5.75 -1.87 37.83
C GLU A 265 6.41 -3.17 38.36
N GLY A 266 7.31 -3.02 39.34
CA GLY A 266 8.16 -4.11 39.83
C GLY A 266 9.42 -4.41 39.00
N GLY A 267 9.80 -3.56 38.03
CA GLY A 267 11.09 -3.67 37.32
C GLY A 267 11.16 -4.73 36.21
N GLY A 268 10.14 -5.57 36.09
CA GLY A 268 10.07 -6.63 35.07
C GLY A 268 9.94 -6.09 33.64
N ARG A 269 10.57 -6.75 32.66
CA ARG A 269 10.42 -6.40 31.24
C ARG A 269 9.84 -7.56 30.44
N LYS A 270 8.57 -7.43 30.05
CA LYS A 270 7.86 -8.46 29.26
C LYS A 270 8.38 -8.54 27.82
N PRO A 271 8.44 -9.73 27.19
CA PRO A 271 8.69 -9.87 25.75
C PRO A 271 7.75 -9.01 24.90
N TYR A 272 8.24 -8.47 23.78
CA TYR A 272 7.43 -7.61 22.90
C TYR A 272 7.61 -7.91 21.42
N GLY A 273 6.56 -7.61 20.64
CA GLY A 273 6.55 -7.76 19.19
C GLY A 273 6.35 -9.19 18.74
N GLY A 274 6.74 -9.45 17.51
CA GLY A 274 6.47 -10.70 16.81
C GLY A 274 5.43 -10.50 15.70
N THR A 275 5.61 -11.24 14.62
CA THR A 275 4.76 -11.17 13.43
C THR A 275 3.72 -12.27 13.38
N ARG A 276 3.72 -13.20 14.34
CA ARG A 276 2.78 -14.30 14.47
C ARG A 276 2.10 -14.28 15.84
N SER A 277 0.86 -14.76 15.86
CA SER A 277 -0.02 -14.88 17.01
C SER A 277 -0.71 -16.24 16.90
N LEU A 278 -0.32 -17.19 17.76
CA LEU A 278 -0.83 -18.57 17.78
C LEU A 278 -0.84 -19.23 16.38
N GLY A 279 0.32 -19.23 15.70
CA GLY A 279 0.46 -19.78 14.36
C GLY A 279 0.02 -18.84 13.22
N VAL A 280 -0.89 -17.90 13.47
CA VAL A 280 -1.41 -16.99 12.44
C VAL A 280 -0.56 -15.72 12.31
N LYS A 281 -0.26 -15.28 11.09
CA LYS A 281 0.47 -14.03 10.86
C LYS A 281 -0.40 -12.82 11.26
N ARG A 282 0.20 -11.83 11.93
CA ARG A 282 -0.51 -10.59 12.29
C ARG A 282 -0.87 -9.79 11.04
N GLY A 283 -2.08 -9.25 10.99
CA GLY A 283 -2.68 -8.65 9.81
C GLY A 283 -3.39 -9.65 8.90
N THR A 284 -3.48 -10.94 9.27
CA THR A 284 -4.30 -11.89 8.52
C THR A 284 -5.77 -11.54 8.60
N LEU A 285 -6.43 -11.51 7.44
CA LEU A 285 -7.87 -11.29 7.31
C LEU A 285 -8.62 -12.54 7.79
N VAL A 286 -9.56 -12.34 8.70
CA VAL A 286 -10.42 -13.39 9.25
C VAL A 286 -11.87 -12.92 9.30
N GLU A 287 -12.78 -13.88 9.37
CA GLU A 287 -14.20 -13.64 9.66
C GLU A 287 -14.59 -14.37 10.94
N HIS A 288 -15.23 -13.64 11.84
CA HIS A 288 -15.66 -14.12 13.15
C HIS A 288 -17.16 -13.89 13.30
N LYS A 289 -17.91 -14.90 13.78
CA LYS A 289 -19.39 -14.85 13.85
C LYS A 289 -19.92 -13.58 14.52
N LYS A 290 -19.33 -13.17 15.65
CA LYS A 290 -19.73 -11.97 16.42
C LYS A 290 -19.21 -10.64 15.86
N TYR A 291 -18.00 -10.61 15.29
CA TYR A 291 -17.28 -9.37 14.98
C TYR A 291 -17.19 -9.08 13.48
N GLY A 292 -17.73 -9.99 12.65
CA GLY A 292 -17.63 -9.92 11.21
C GLY A 292 -16.19 -10.00 10.72
N ARG A 293 -15.84 -9.13 9.77
CA ARG A 293 -14.53 -9.12 9.10
C ARG A 293 -13.49 -8.36 9.93
N CYS A 294 -12.46 -9.08 10.36
CA CYS A 294 -11.41 -8.56 11.23
C CYS A 294 -10.01 -8.87 10.70
N THR A 295 -9.00 -8.28 11.33
CA THR A 295 -7.60 -8.67 11.17
C THR A 295 -7.02 -9.18 12.49
N VAL A 296 -6.12 -10.17 12.40
CA VAL A 296 -5.46 -10.76 13.57
C VAL A 296 -4.38 -9.83 14.12
N GLY A 297 -4.45 -9.52 15.42
CA GLY A 297 -3.48 -8.72 16.15
C GLY A 297 -2.54 -9.57 17.01
N GLY A 298 -2.32 -9.15 18.26
CA GLY A 298 -1.51 -9.87 19.24
C GLY A 298 -2.15 -11.18 19.71
N CYS A 299 -1.50 -11.85 20.66
CA CYS A 299 -2.06 -13.01 21.36
C CYS A 299 -1.76 -12.94 22.85
N ASP A 300 -2.62 -13.58 23.63
CA ASP A 300 -2.35 -14.02 24.98
C ASP A 300 -2.06 -15.52 24.94
N ARG A 301 -0.82 -15.91 25.24
CA ARG A 301 -0.41 -17.32 25.21
C ARG A 301 -0.95 -18.12 26.39
N LYS A 302 -1.21 -17.47 27.54
CA LYS A 302 -1.74 -18.17 28.73
C LYS A 302 -3.19 -18.56 28.50
N ARG A 303 -3.96 -17.64 27.92
CA ARG A 303 -5.38 -17.85 27.60
C ARG A 303 -5.61 -18.56 26.26
N ASN A 304 -4.53 -18.76 25.48
CA ASN A 304 -4.60 -19.27 24.11
C ASN A 304 -5.57 -18.48 23.21
N THR A 305 -5.56 -17.15 23.33
CA THR A 305 -6.44 -16.25 22.56
C THR A 305 -5.66 -15.27 21.68
N ILE A 306 -6.30 -14.80 20.61
CA ILE A 306 -5.83 -13.73 19.73
C ILE A 306 -6.64 -12.45 19.92
N SER A 307 -6.01 -11.31 19.63
CA SER A 307 -6.75 -10.06 19.48
C SER A 307 -7.29 -9.90 18.07
N LEU A 308 -8.53 -9.45 17.94
CA LEU A 308 -9.15 -9.11 16.67
C LEU A 308 -9.29 -7.60 16.57
N HIS A 309 -8.98 -7.09 15.39
CA HIS A 309 -9.05 -5.67 15.06
C HIS A 309 -10.03 -5.45 13.93
N GLU A 310 -10.82 -4.38 14.02
CA GLU A 310 -11.71 -3.96 12.95
C GLU A 310 -10.91 -3.71 11.67
N TYR A 311 -11.37 -4.25 10.54
CA TYR A 311 -10.58 -4.27 9.31
C TYR A 311 -10.21 -2.86 8.81
N ARG A 312 -11.12 -1.87 8.88
CA ARG A 312 -10.89 -0.52 8.33
C ARG A 312 -10.14 0.40 9.30
N THR A 313 -10.61 0.51 10.55
CA THR A 313 -10.03 1.46 11.51
C THR A 313 -8.81 0.91 12.26
N ASN A 314 -8.59 -0.42 12.23
CA ASN A 314 -7.60 -1.12 13.05
C ASN A 314 -7.86 -1.05 14.57
N THR A 315 -9.03 -0.56 14.99
CA THR A 315 -9.41 -0.52 16.41
C THR A 315 -9.55 -1.95 16.94
N ARG A 316 -9.13 -2.17 18.19
CA ARG A 316 -9.16 -3.51 18.78
C ARG A 316 -10.59 -3.81 19.25
N LEU A 317 -11.17 -4.88 18.71
CA LEU A 317 -12.53 -5.34 19.05
C LEU A 317 -12.54 -6.29 20.24
N THR A 318 -11.54 -7.18 20.32
CA THR A 318 -11.41 -8.13 21.44
C THR A 318 -9.97 -8.61 21.59
N GLN A 319 -9.67 -9.22 22.74
CA GLN A 319 -8.41 -9.93 23.03
C GLN A 319 -8.62 -11.41 23.39
N ALA A 320 -9.88 -11.86 23.42
CA ALA A 320 -10.27 -13.17 23.92
C ALA A 320 -10.77 -14.12 22.82
N ALA A 321 -10.52 -13.81 21.54
CA ALA A 321 -10.95 -14.67 20.45
C ALA A 321 -10.09 -15.93 20.35
N LYS A 322 -10.71 -17.10 20.17
CA LYS A 322 -10.00 -18.33 19.83
C LYS A 322 -9.72 -18.37 18.31
N VAL A 323 -8.61 -18.97 17.91
CA VAL A 323 -8.25 -19.11 16.48
C VAL A 323 -9.28 -19.97 15.75
N GLU A 324 -9.75 -21.05 16.39
CA GLU A 324 -10.77 -21.97 15.86
C GLU A 324 -12.11 -21.29 15.58
N ALA A 325 -12.44 -20.22 16.32
CA ALA A 325 -13.66 -19.45 16.10
C ALA A 325 -13.58 -18.51 14.87
N CYS A 326 -12.42 -18.43 14.21
CA CYS A 326 -12.17 -17.55 13.10
C CYS A 326 -12.03 -18.33 11.79
N ARG A 327 -12.82 -17.97 10.77
CA ARG A 327 -12.56 -18.42 9.40
C ARG A 327 -11.38 -17.62 8.84
N ILE A 328 -10.27 -18.29 8.54
CA ILE A 328 -9.06 -17.65 8.04
C ILE A 328 -9.12 -17.46 6.52
N PHE A 329 -8.79 -16.26 6.05
CA PHE A 329 -8.63 -15.98 4.62
C PHE A 329 -7.14 -15.87 4.26
N THR A 330 -6.66 -14.66 3.99
CA THR A 330 -5.30 -14.39 3.52
C THR A 330 -4.64 -13.30 4.34
N TRP A 331 -3.32 -13.29 4.35
CA TRP A 331 -2.56 -12.21 4.94
C TRP A 331 -2.60 -10.96 4.06
N VAL A 332 -3.12 -9.86 4.61
CA VAL A 332 -3.15 -8.57 3.92
C VAL A 332 -1.97 -7.71 4.37
N ALA A 333 -1.12 -7.36 3.42
CA ALA A 333 -0.01 -6.42 3.63
C ALA A 333 -0.51 -4.96 3.60
N TRP A 334 -1.62 -4.70 2.92
CA TRP A 334 -2.35 -3.45 2.96
C TRP A 334 -3.81 -3.74 3.28
N ARG A 335 -4.36 -3.03 4.27
CA ARG A 335 -5.79 -3.00 4.49
C ARG A 335 -6.38 -2.04 3.48
N SER A 336 -7.34 -2.51 2.69
CA SER A 336 -7.91 -1.71 1.61
C SER A 336 -9.41 -1.84 1.52
N TRP A 337 -10.05 -0.74 1.13
CA TRP A 337 -11.49 -0.69 0.90
C TRP A 337 -11.82 0.33 -0.16
N LEU A 338 -12.96 0.10 -0.81
CA LEU A 338 -13.54 1.04 -1.74
C LEU A 338 -14.18 2.20 -0.97
N ILE A 339 -13.81 3.43 -1.32
CA ILE A 339 -14.47 4.63 -0.79
C ILE A 339 -15.87 4.66 -1.40
N ARG A 340 -16.87 4.61 -0.53
CA ARG A 340 -18.26 4.88 -0.94
C ARG A 340 -18.36 6.40 -1.03
N GLY A 341 -18.86 6.91 -2.15
CA GLY A 341 -19.14 8.34 -2.27
C GLY A 341 -19.96 8.78 -1.07
N THR A 342 -19.70 9.97 -0.55
CA THR A 342 -20.61 10.62 0.38
C THR A 342 -21.91 10.85 -0.37
N HIS A 343 -22.86 9.92 -0.26
CA HIS A 343 -24.24 10.35 -0.25
C HIS A 343 -24.30 11.29 0.95
N THR A 344 -24.41 12.58 0.69
CA THR A 344 -24.94 13.52 1.65
C THR A 344 -26.30 12.95 2.05
N SER A 345 -26.33 12.19 3.15
CA SER A 345 -27.57 12.00 3.87
C SER A 345 -27.97 13.40 4.30
N SER A 346 -28.90 14.00 3.55
CA SER A 346 -29.71 15.07 4.11
C SER A 346 -30.16 14.54 5.47
N LYS A 347 -29.89 15.32 6.52
CA LYS A 347 -30.46 15.07 7.84
C LYS A 347 -31.97 15.23 7.70
N GLY A 348 -32.65 14.16 7.27
CA GLY A 348 -34.06 13.95 7.54
C GLY A 348 -34.19 13.65 9.01
N LYS A 349 -34.88 14.53 9.74
CA LYS A 349 -35.41 14.24 11.08
C LYS A 349 -36.43 13.10 10.98
N GLY A 350 -36.52 12.32 12.06
CA GLY A 350 -37.55 11.29 12.31
C GLY A 350 -37.11 9.89 11.84
N SER A 351 -37.35 8.80 12.54
CA SER A 351 -37.99 8.51 13.83
C SER A 351 -37.61 7.05 14.14
N HIS A 352 -37.41 6.69 15.41
CA HIS A 352 -37.24 5.29 15.80
C HIS A 352 -38.51 4.49 15.49
N PRO A 353 -38.38 3.22 15.08
CA PRO A 353 -39.32 2.21 15.52
C PRO A 353 -38.62 1.12 16.35
N SER A 354 -39.44 0.62 17.26
CA SER A 354 -39.23 -0.26 18.40
C SER A 354 -38.58 -1.61 18.11
#